data_AF-A0AAU9WNP7-F1
#
_entry.id   AF-A0AAU9WNP7-F1
#
_cell.length_a   1.000
_cell.length_b   1.000
_cell.length_c   1.000
_cell.angle_alpha   90.00
_cell.angle_beta   90.00
_cell.angle_gamma   90.00
#
_symmetry.space_group_name_H-M   'P 1'
#
loop_
_entity.id
_entity.type
_entity.pdbx_description
1 polymer ?
#
loop_
_entity_poly.entity_id
_entity_poly.type
_entity_poly.pdbx_seq_one_letter_code
_entity_poly.pdbx_strand_id
1 'polypeptide(L)'
;ECILLHLFRYTWLKSRPTRQFLKKHMLDSGNHKGDGEYWIDPVKSGNPLKVYCDMTTDGGGWLVVCNVVFDGFYNISATSLYRGIQNYVDHSKMCLNKEAMKKFQAILSFTQLRFYFKKQIPGRTFHVVTAANSSGQAVYQYFSDLTDALPKACGSFVRMDNDDSWLAEKCHEWGAEENDIEVGKWGLGGVTERLNDHAAFILSHYHWVILSDRWECDDFQGNVTIGDFWKIFVR
;
A
#
# COMPACT_ATOMS: atom_id res chain seq x y z
N GLU A 1 9.05 0.16 14.46
CA GLU A 1 10.00 -0.50 13.55
C GLU A 1 9.44 -0.56 12.14
N CYS A 2 8.20 -1.03 11.96
CA CYS A 2 7.51 -1.01 10.66
C CYS A 2 7.30 0.38 10.06
N ILE A 3 7.02 1.40 10.86
CA ILE A 3 6.96 2.81 10.45
C ILE A 3 7.74 3.52 11.55
N LEU A 4 8.88 4.08 11.22
CA LEU A 4 9.86 4.48 12.24
C LEU A 4 9.49 5.84 12.82
N LEU A 5 8.50 5.86 13.72
CA LEU A 5 8.34 6.77 14.86
C LEU A 5 7.20 6.25 15.77
N HIS A 6 7.54 5.98 17.04
CA HIS A 6 6.62 5.76 18.18
C HIS A 6 5.96 4.39 18.45
N LEU A 7 6.67 3.27 18.34
CA LEU A 7 6.10 1.99 18.81
C LEU A 7 7.14 1.15 19.57
N PHE A 8 6.86 0.90 20.85
CA PHE A 8 7.67 0.11 21.77
C PHE A 8 7.90 -1.32 21.24
N ARG A 9 9.14 -1.83 21.32
CA ARG A 9 9.39 -3.28 21.31
C ARG A 9 8.92 -3.86 22.64
N TYR A 10 8.00 -4.82 22.63
CA TYR A 10 7.85 -5.77 23.74
C TYR A 10 8.94 -6.84 23.61
N THR A 11 10.08 -6.63 24.25
CA THR A 11 10.95 -7.76 24.63
C THR A 11 10.34 -8.40 25.86
N TRP A 12 9.97 -9.68 25.76
CA TRP A 12 9.47 -10.47 26.88
C TRP A 12 10.51 -10.57 28.00
N LEU A 13 10.40 -9.72 29.01
CA LEU A 13 10.98 -9.91 30.33
C LEU A 13 9.88 -9.63 31.36
N LYS A 14 9.49 -10.67 32.11
CA LYS A 14 8.52 -10.60 33.21
C LYS A 14 9.06 -9.71 34.34
N SER A 15 8.78 -8.41 34.34
CA SER A 15 8.76 -7.56 35.55
C SER A 15 8.33 -6.13 35.21
N ARG A 16 7.38 -5.58 36.00
CA ARG A 16 6.78 -4.23 35.88
C ARG A 16 7.77 -3.07 36.25
N PRO A 17 7.35 -1.79 36.29
CA PRO A 17 7.38 -0.81 35.20
C PRO A 17 8.21 0.45 35.55
N THR A 18 8.98 1.01 34.63
CA THR A 18 9.48 2.38 34.79
C THR A 18 9.40 3.18 33.50
N ARG A 19 8.82 4.37 33.67
CA ARG A 19 8.73 5.44 32.69
C ARG A 19 10.13 5.90 32.29
N GLN A 20 10.18 6.36 31.03
CA GLN A 20 11.15 7.31 30.49
C GLN A 20 12.45 6.70 29.94
N PHE A 21 12.80 7.20 28.75
CA PHE A 21 13.99 6.92 27.93
C PHE A 21 14.02 5.60 27.16
N LEU A 22 13.71 5.69 25.85
CA LEU A 22 14.26 4.84 24.79
C LEU A 22 13.90 5.43 23.42
N LYS A 23 14.38 6.65 23.10
CA LYS A 23 14.12 7.34 21.82
C LYS A 23 15.28 7.28 20.81
N LYS A 24 16.31 6.43 20.99
CA LYS A 24 17.42 6.40 20.03
C LYS A 24 18.25 5.10 19.92
N HIS A 25 18.03 4.09 20.76
CA HIS A 25 19.01 2.99 20.87
C HIS A 25 18.85 1.80 19.90
N MET A 26 17.79 1.72 19.10
CA MET A 26 17.58 0.52 18.27
C MET A 26 18.10 0.63 16.83
N LEU A 27 18.23 1.84 16.28
CA LEU A 27 18.84 2.06 14.96
C LEU A 27 20.31 1.59 14.93
N ASP A 28 21.02 1.62 16.07
CA ASP A 28 22.44 1.22 16.18
C ASP A 28 22.64 -0.26 16.56
N SER A 29 21.58 -1.03 16.83
CA SER A 29 21.70 -2.38 17.41
C SER A 29 21.75 -3.54 16.41
N GLY A 30 21.68 -3.29 15.11
CA GLY A 30 21.88 -4.30 14.05
C GLY A 30 20.90 -5.50 14.08
N ASN A 31 19.80 -5.41 14.84
CA ASN A 31 18.90 -6.54 15.11
C ASN A 31 17.54 -6.35 14.41
N HIS A 32 17.57 -5.96 13.14
CA HIS A 32 16.39 -5.98 12.27
C HIS A 32 16.15 -7.44 11.85
N LYS A 33 15.01 -8.02 12.23
CA LYS A 33 14.68 -9.43 11.94
C LYS A 33 14.40 -9.73 10.44
N GLY A 34 14.65 -8.78 9.54
CA GLY A 34 14.25 -8.87 8.14
C GLY A 34 12.74 -8.71 7.96
N ASP A 35 12.24 -9.04 6.77
CA ASP A 35 10.80 -8.99 6.49
C ASP A 35 10.03 -10.00 7.33
N GLY A 36 8.83 -9.63 7.78
CA GLY A 36 8.01 -10.56 8.55
C GLY A 36 6.94 -9.91 9.42
N GLU A 37 6.49 -10.67 10.41
CA GLU A 37 5.45 -10.26 11.34
C GLU A 37 5.99 -9.42 12.50
N TYR A 38 5.30 -8.32 12.78
CA TYR A 38 5.59 -7.41 13.89
C TYR A 38 4.33 -7.09 14.67
N TRP A 39 4.48 -6.84 15.97
CA TRP A 39 3.41 -6.29 16.80
C TRP A 39 3.55 -4.78 16.87
N ILE A 40 2.44 -4.07 16.67
CA ILE A 40 2.37 -2.61 16.80
C ILE A 40 1.18 -2.20 17.69
N ASP A 41 1.33 -1.13 18.46
CA ASP A 41 0.22 -0.51 19.20
C ASP A 41 0.08 0.98 18.82
N PRO A 42 -0.47 1.27 17.62
CA PRO A 42 -0.41 2.60 17.00
C PRO A 42 -1.03 3.72 17.86
N VAL A 43 -2.01 3.37 18.70
CA VAL A 43 -2.75 4.31 19.55
C VAL A 43 -2.38 4.21 21.03
N LYS A 44 -1.37 3.40 21.39
CA LYS A 44 -0.89 3.19 22.77
C LYS A 44 -2.02 2.79 23.73
N SER A 45 -2.94 1.95 23.27
CA SER A 45 -4.08 1.51 24.08
C SER A 45 -3.78 0.27 24.92
N GLY A 46 -2.60 -0.34 24.78
CA GLY A 46 -2.28 -1.64 25.37
C GLY A 46 -2.90 -2.81 24.61
N ASN A 47 -3.51 -2.57 23.45
CA ASN A 47 -4.11 -3.58 22.57
C ASN A 47 -3.32 -3.65 21.25
N PRO A 48 -2.12 -4.26 21.24
CA PRO A 48 -1.31 -4.36 20.04
C PRO A 48 -2.01 -5.22 18.99
N LEU A 49 -1.68 -4.96 17.73
CA LEU A 49 -2.14 -5.73 16.57
C LEU A 49 -0.92 -6.22 15.79
N LYS A 50 -1.05 -7.41 15.20
CA LYS A 50 0.00 -8.05 14.40
C LYS A 50 -0.06 -7.52 12.97
N VAL A 51 1.08 -7.23 12.36
CA VAL A 51 1.18 -6.71 10.99
C VAL A 51 2.32 -7.38 10.25
N TYR A 52 2.28 -7.35 8.92
CA TYR A 52 3.44 -7.69 8.11
C TYR A 52 4.21 -6.43 7.71
N CYS A 53 5.53 -6.50 7.85
CA CYS A 53 6.46 -5.45 7.49
C CYS A 53 7.51 -5.96 6.53
N ASP A 54 7.72 -5.21 5.45
CA ASP A 54 8.90 -5.31 4.64
C ASP A 54 9.94 -4.32 5.19
N MET A 55 11.03 -4.90 5.70
CA MET A 55 12.14 -4.21 6.35
C MET A 55 13.39 -4.18 5.46
N THR A 56 13.28 -4.63 4.21
CA THR A 56 14.41 -4.82 3.29
C THR A 56 14.34 -3.86 2.12
N THR A 57 13.19 -3.77 1.46
CA THR A 57 13.02 -3.02 0.22
C THR A 57 13.09 -1.51 0.46
N ASP A 58 13.90 -0.80 -0.32
CA ASP A 58 14.07 0.66 -0.23
C ASP A 58 14.40 1.14 1.21
N GLY A 59 15.27 0.40 1.91
CA GLY A 59 15.63 0.71 3.31
C GLY A 59 14.59 0.28 4.35
N GLY A 60 13.52 -0.40 3.93
CA GLY A 60 12.52 -1.00 4.80
C GLY A 60 11.54 0.00 5.41
N GLY A 61 10.79 -0.49 6.39
CA GLY A 61 9.76 0.28 7.06
C GLY A 61 8.44 0.35 6.27
N TRP A 62 8.12 -0.70 5.54
CA TRP A 62 6.90 -0.79 4.74
C TRP A 62 5.87 -1.67 5.43
N LEU A 63 4.75 -1.09 5.85
CA LEU A 63 3.63 -1.82 6.44
C LEU A 63 2.60 -2.17 5.36
N VAL A 64 2.17 -3.44 5.32
CA VAL A 64 1.11 -3.89 4.39
C VAL A 64 -0.28 -3.36 4.79
N VAL A 65 -0.94 -2.63 3.89
CA VAL A 65 -2.33 -2.16 4.04
C VAL A 65 -3.31 -2.81 3.06
N CYS A 66 -2.78 -3.45 2.02
CA CYS A 66 -3.54 -4.27 1.09
C CYS A 66 -2.65 -5.46 0.68
N ASN A 67 -3.19 -6.66 0.80
CA ASN A 67 -2.57 -7.92 0.38
C ASN A 67 -3.65 -8.79 -0.26
N VAL A 68 -3.62 -8.83 -1.59
CA VAL A 68 -4.52 -9.62 -2.41
C VAL A 68 -3.67 -10.60 -3.22
N VAL A 69 -3.95 -11.89 -3.09
CA VAL A 69 -3.35 -12.96 -3.89
C VAL A 69 -4.49 -13.74 -4.54
N PHE A 70 -4.44 -13.89 -5.86
CA PHE A 70 -5.45 -14.64 -6.59
C PHE A 70 -5.29 -16.14 -6.31
N ASP A 71 -6.38 -16.77 -5.88
CA ASP A 71 -6.45 -18.19 -5.51
C ASP A 71 -7.44 -18.98 -6.38
N GLY A 72 -7.97 -18.35 -7.45
CA GLY A 72 -9.03 -18.90 -8.30
C GLY A 72 -10.41 -18.27 -8.08
N PHE A 73 -10.59 -17.46 -7.03
CA PHE A 73 -11.86 -16.81 -6.72
C PHE A 73 -11.76 -15.28 -6.74
N TYR A 74 -12.68 -14.65 -7.47
CA TYR A 74 -12.80 -13.18 -7.57
C TYR A 74 -13.54 -12.61 -6.36
N ASN A 75 -12.88 -12.56 -5.21
CA ASN A 75 -13.41 -11.90 -4.02
C ASN A 75 -12.32 -11.12 -3.30
N ILE A 76 -12.70 -9.97 -2.76
CA ILE A 76 -11.83 -9.10 -1.96
C ILE A 76 -12.51 -8.81 -0.63
N SER A 77 -11.75 -8.82 0.45
CA SER A 77 -12.19 -8.38 1.78
C SER A 77 -11.67 -6.96 2.04
N ALA A 78 -12.46 -5.97 1.61
CA ALA A 78 -12.22 -4.59 1.98
C ALA A 78 -12.79 -4.33 3.39
N THR A 79 -12.02 -3.63 4.24
CA THR A 79 -12.43 -3.32 5.61
C THR A 79 -12.31 -1.83 5.91
N SER A 80 -13.33 -1.29 6.57
CA SER A 80 -13.37 0.09 7.08
C SER A 80 -12.66 0.29 8.42
N LEU A 81 -12.15 -0.80 9.01
CA LEU A 81 -11.43 -0.78 10.27
C LEU A 81 -9.93 -0.91 10.00
N TYR A 82 -9.13 0.10 10.36
CA TYR A 82 -7.67 0.03 10.24
C TYR A 82 -7.05 -1.19 10.93
N ARG A 83 -7.68 -1.69 12.01
CA ARG A 83 -7.25 -2.90 12.72
C ARG A 83 -7.35 -4.17 11.88
N GLY A 84 -8.12 -4.15 10.79
CA GLY A 84 -8.25 -5.26 9.86
C GLY A 84 -6.94 -5.67 9.19
N ILE A 85 -5.90 -4.82 9.19
CA ILE A 85 -4.54 -5.19 8.71
C ILE A 85 -3.94 -6.41 9.43
N GLN A 86 -4.47 -6.77 10.61
CA GLN A 86 -4.07 -8.00 11.30
C GLN A 86 -4.47 -9.28 10.55
N ASN A 87 -5.43 -9.18 9.62
CA ASN A 87 -5.92 -10.28 8.82
C ASN A 87 -5.13 -10.40 7.49
N TYR A 88 -3.91 -9.87 7.41
CA TYR A 88 -3.13 -9.88 6.17
C TYR A 88 -2.90 -11.30 5.60
N VAL A 89 -2.89 -12.34 6.45
CA VAL A 89 -2.79 -13.76 6.04
C VAL A 89 -4.13 -14.41 5.72
N ASP A 90 -5.25 -13.81 6.14
CA ASP A 90 -6.58 -14.40 5.99
C ASP A 90 -6.95 -14.45 4.50
N HIS A 91 -6.80 -15.64 3.93
CA HIS A 91 -6.89 -15.94 2.49
C HIS A 91 -6.04 -15.04 1.58
N SER A 92 -5.13 -14.22 2.14
CA SER A 92 -4.42 -13.16 1.44
C SER A 92 -5.36 -12.30 0.58
N LYS A 93 -6.49 -11.84 1.13
CA LYS A 93 -7.50 -11.04 0.40
C LYS A 93 -7.93 -9.79 1.17
N MET A 94 -7.04 -9.21 1.94
CA MET A 94 -7.33 -8.13 2.87
C MET A 94 -6.84 -6.78 2.34
N CYS A 95 -7.72 -5.77 2.27
CA CYS A 95 -7.34 -4.39 1.95
C CYS A 95 -8.09 -3.37 2.81
N LEU A 96 -7.39 -2.32 3.21
CA LEU A 96 -8.03 -1.14 3.81
C LEU A 96 -8.80 -0.37 2.73
N ASN A 97 -10.01 0.06 3.07
CA ASN A 97 -10.75 1.01 2.24
C ASN A 97 -10.35 2.46 2.56
N LYS A 98 -11.00 3.43 1.92
CA LYS A 98 -10.68 4.86 2.09
C LYS A 98 -10.85 5.36 3.54
N GLU A 99 -11.91 4.94 4.25
CA GLU A 99 -12.16 5.38 5.64
C GLU A 99 -11.10 4.83 6.58
N ALA A 100 -10.70 3.57 6.38
CA ALA A 100 -9.64 2.96 7.15
C ALA A 100 -8.30 3.62 6.88
N MET A 101 -7.97 3.91 5.61
CA MET A 101 -6.75 4.60 5.22
C MET A 101 -6.66 6.00 5.86
N LYS A 102 -7.75 6.78 5.83
CA LYS A 102 -7.83 8.09 6.50
C LYS A 102 -7.50 8.01 7.97
N LYS A 103 -8.14 7.07 8.67
CA LYS A 103 -7.91 6.86 10.09
C LYS A 103 -6.48 6.39 10.36
N PHE A 104 -5.95 5.52 9.51
CA PHE A 104 -4.61 4.98 9.66
C PHE A 104 -3.55 6.04 9.41
N GLN A 105 -3.77 6.93 8.43
CA GLN A 105 -2.93 8.10 8.16
C GLN A 105 -2.90 9.02 9.39
N ALA A 106 -4.05 9.31 10.00
CA ALA A 106 -4.10 10.14 11.20
C ALA A 106 -3.34 9.55 12.41
N ILE A 107 -3.27 8.21 12.50
CA ILE A 107 -2.62 7.51 13.61
C ILE A 107 -1.11 7.36 13.38
N LEU A 108 -0.68 7.02 12.16
CA LEU A 108 0.71 6.67 11.87
C LEU A 108 1.49 7.79 11.18
N SER A 109 0.81 8.76 10.58
CA SER A 109 1.41 9.85 9.82
C SER A 109 2.36 9.36 8.71
N PHE A 110 2.00 8.26 8.04
CA PHE A 110 2.77 7.79 6.89
C PHE A 110 2.75 8.85 5.77
N THR A 111 3.82 8.86 4.98
CA THR A 111 4.10 9.88 3.95
C THR A 111 4.42 9.28 2.58
N GLN A 112 4.50 7.96 2.48
CA GLN A 112 4.69 7.27 1.21
C GLN A 112 3.76 6.08 1.06
N LEU A 113 3.38 5.81 -0.18
CA LEU A 113 2.73 4.59 -0.62
C LEU A 113 3.65 3.82 -1.55
N ARG A 114 3.51 2.51 -1.53
CA ARG A 114 4.16 1.61 -2.48
C ARG A 114 3.14 0.65 -3.04
N PHE A 115 3.01 0.66 -4.35
CA PHE A 115 2.14 -0.25 -5.09
C PHE A 115 3.02 -1.33 -5.70
N TYR A 116 2.70 -2.58 -5.41
CA TYR A 116 3.46 -3.73 -5.89
C TYR A 116 2.53 -4.82 -6.38
N PHE A 117 2.61 -5.10 -7.67
CA PHE A 117 1.93 -6.19 -8.31
C PHE A 117 2.92 -7.07 -9.07
N LYS A 118 2.61 -8.36 -9.14
CA LYS A 118 3.34 -9.31 -9.98
C LYS A 118 2.41 -10.37 -10.56
N LYS A 119 2.47 -10.54 -11.88
CA LYS A 119 1.96 -11.73 -12.56
C LYS A 119 2.93 -12.88 -12.41
N GLN A 120 2.40 -14.08 -12.20
CA GLN A 120 3.15 -15.32 -12.35
C GLN A 120 3.44 -15.59 -13.84
N ILE A 121 2.48 -15.30 -14.72
CA ILE A 121 2.59 -15.49 -16.16
C ILE A 121 2.09 -14.20 -16.85
N PRO A 122 2.91 -13.52 -17.67
CA PRO A 122 4.25 -13.89 -18.13
C PRO A 122 5.40 -13.50 -17.16
N GLY A 123 5.12 -12.99 -15.97
CA GLY A 123 6.15 -12.51 -15.03
C GLY A 123 6.21 -10.99 -14.83
N ARG A 124 5.29 -10.26 -15.48
CA ARG A 124 5.21 -8.78 -15.46
C ARG A 124 5.03 -8.25 -14.04
N THR A 125 5.73 -7.18 -13.73
CA THR A 125 5.82 -6.55 -12.42
C THR A 125 5.56 -5.04 -12.54
N PHE A 126 4.51 -4.58 -11.84
CA PHE A 126 4.29 -3.16 -11.59
C PHE A 126 4.74 -2.88 -10.16
N HIS A 127 5.78 -2.08 -9.98
CA HIS A 127 6.34 -1.78 -8.65
C HIS A 127 6.82 -0.34 -8.56
N VAL A 128 6.02 0.50 -7.90
CA VAL A 128 6.30 1.93 -7.78
C VAL A 128 6.16 2.41 -6.33
N VAL A 129 6.99 3.39 -5.98
CA VAL A 129 6.98 4.08 -4.68
C VAL A 129 6.69 5.56 -4.90
N THR A 130 5.78 6.15 -4.14
CA THR A 130 5.55 7.61 -4.21
C THR A 130 6.81 8.38 -3.86
N ALA A 131 7.14 9.40 -4.65
CA ALA A 131 8.33 10.21 -4.48
C ALA A 131 8.27 11.04 -3.19
N ALA A 132 9.42 11.28 -2.56
CA ALA A 132 9.55 12.14 -1.37
C ALA A 132 9.51 13.64 -1.75
N ASN A 133 8.45 14.07 -2.41
CA ASN A 133 8.21 15.44 -2.87
C ASN A 133 6.73 15.80 -2.74
N SER A 134 6.36 17.05 -3.09
CA SER A 134 4.97 17.51 -3.02
C SER A 134 4.01 16.73 -3.92
N SER A 135 4.48 16.22 -5.06
CA SER A 135 3.68 15.40 -5.97
C SER A 135 3.36 14.03 -5.36
N GLY A 136 4.33 13.34 -4.77
CA GLY A 136 4.08 12.11 -4.03
C GLY A 136 3.25 12.32 -2.77
N GLN A 137 3.37 13.50 -2.14
CA GLN A 137 2.49 13.88 -1.04
C GLN A 137 1.02 13.94 -1.44
N ALA A 138 0.72 14.52 -2.61
CA ALA A 138 -0.63 14.57 -3.12
C ALA A 138 -1.23 13.16 -3.33
N VAL A 139 -0.39 12.17 -3.66
CA VAL A 139 -0.82 10.77 -3.86
C VAL A 139 -1.32 10.15 -2.57
N TYR A 140 -0.54 10.18 -1.48
CA TYR A 140 -1.02 9.59 -0.23
C TYR A 140 -2.19 10.36 0.38
N GLN A 141 -2.29 11.68 0.14
CA GLN A 141 -3.46 12.46 0.56
C GLN A 141 -4.74 12.00 -0.16
N TYR A 142 -4.66 11.78 -1.47
CA TYR A 142 -5.79 11.29 -2.27
C TYR A 142 -6.25 9.89 -1.83
N PHE A 143 -5.31 8.95 -1.70
CA PHE A 143 -5.62 7.57 -1.28
C PHE A 143 -5.97 7.43 0.21
N SER A 144 -5.72 8.46 1.02
CA SER A 144 -6.11 8.51 2.44
C SER A 144 -7.35 9.38 2.69
N ASP A 145 -8.14 9.70 1.66
CA ASP A 145 -9.39 10.47 1.78
C ASP A 145 -9.18 11.84 2.49
N LEU A 146 -8.02 12.46 2.27
CA LEU A 146 -7.71 13.81 2.74
C LEU A 146 -8.03 14.88 1.69
N THR A 147 -8.18 14.46 0.43
CA THR A 147 -8.58 15.30 -0.70
C THR A 147 -9.26 14.44 -1.76
N ASP A 148 -10.14 15.05 -2.55
CA ASP A 148 -10.75 14.43 -3.73
C ASP A 148 -10.01 14.78 -5.02
N ALA A 149 -9.08 15.73 -4.97
CA ALA A 149 -8.30 16.14 -6.14
C ALA A 149 -7.41 14.99 -6.63
N LEU A 150 -7.56 14.61 -7.90
CA LEU A 150 -6.73 13.59 -8.53
C LEU A 150 -5.28 14.11 -8.67
N PRO A 151 -4.29 13.43 -8.08
CA PRO A 151 -2.90 13.87 -8.11
C PRO A 151 -2.25 13.57 -9.46
N LYS A 152 -1.33 14.43 -9.91
CA LYS A 152 -0.53 14.17 -11.13
C LYS A 152 0.24 12.85 -10.99
N ALA A 153 0.26 12.05 -12.06
CA ALA A 153 0.97 10.78 -12.07
C ALA A 153 2.48 10.99 -12.25
N CYS A 154 2.91 11.62 -13.34
CA CYS A 154 4.34 11.83 -13.58
C CYS A 154 5.00 12.72 -12.53
N GLY A 155 6.20 12.30 -12.08
CA GLY A 155 6.95 12.98 -11.02
C GLY A 155 6.46 12.73 -9.59
N SER A 156 5.34 12.00 -9.43
CA SER A 156 4.79 11.65 -8.12
C SER A 156 5.26 10.28 -7.59
N PHE A 157 5.92 9.48 -8.43
CA PHE A 157 6.44 8.17 -8.06
C PHE A 157 7.79 7.87 -8.72
N VAL A 158 8.47 6.87 -8.19
CA VAL A 158 9.70 6.27 -8.71
C VAL A 158 9.42 4.80 -9.01
N ARG A 159 9.90 4.32 -10.16
CA ARG A 159 9.87 2.90 -10.52
C ARG A 159 10.96 2.17 -9.74
N MET A 160 10.61 1.05 -9.13
CA MET A 160 11.56 0.19 -8.42
C MET A 160 12.40 -0.62 -9.42
N ASP A 161 13.58 -1.10 -9.02
CA ASP A 161 14.53 -1.78 -9.91
C ASP A 161 13.97 -3.01 -10.63
N ASN A 162 12.95 -3.66 -10.06
CA ASN A 162 12.29 -4.83 -10.62
C ASN A 162 10.98 -4.50 -11.35
N ASP A 163 10.62 -3.23 -11.51
CA ASP A 163 9.48 -2.82 -12.32
C ASP A 163 9.81 -2.94 -13.81
N ASP A 164 8.96 -3.66 -14.54
CA ASP A 164 9.02 -3.79 -15.99
C ASP A 164 7.65 -3.47 -16.61
N SER A 165 6.82 -2.71 -15.90
CA SER A 165 5.45 -2.40 -16.32
C SER A 165 5.38 -1.36 -17.44
N TRP A 166 4.44 -1.57 -18.36
CA TRP A 166 4.13 -0.57 -19.39
C TRP A 166 3.30 0.59 -18.84
N LEU A 167 2.46 0.31 -17.84
CA LEU A 167 1.67 1.28 -17.12
C LEU A 167 2.56 2.36 -16.50
N ALA A 168 3.63 1.98 -15.77
CA ALA A 168 4.51 2.95 -15.12
C ALA A 168 5.34 3.79 -16.11
N GLU A 169 5.56 3.31 -17.34
CA GLU A 169 6.27 4.05 -18.40
C GLU A 169 5.46 5.20 -18.99
N LYS A 170 4.13 5.12 -18.88
CA LYS A 170 3.19 5.99 -19.57
C LYS A 170 2.35 6.82 -18.61
N CYS A 171 2.97 7.32 -17.54
CA CYS A 171 2.29 8.11 -16.51
C CYS A 171 1.53 9.34 -17.06
N HIS A 172 1.90 9.86 -18.23
CA HIS A 172 1.23 10.99 -18.87
C HIS A 172 -0.16 10.63 -19.42
N GLU A 173 -0.41 9.34 -19.67
CA GLU A 173 -1.67 8.81 -20.21
C GLU A 173 -2.62 8.33 -19.09
N TRP A 174 -2.27 8.55 -17.82
CA TRP A 174 -3.05 7.99 -16.72
C TRP A 174 -4.35 8.76 -16.44
N GLY A 175 -5.37 8.01 -16.02
CA GLY A 175 -6.53 8.55 -15.32
C GLY A 175 -7.65 9.06 -16.22
N ALA A 176 -8.78 9.37 -15.59
CA ALA A 176 -9.87 10.10 -16.21
C ALA A 176 -10.57 10.99 -15.18
N GLU A 177 -10.97 12.18 -15.60
CA GLU A 177 -11.62 13.19 -14.77
C GLU A 177 -12.74 13.85 -15.58
N GLU A 178 -13.96 13.85 -15.02
CA GLU A 178 -15.16 14.32 -15.72
C GLU A 178 -15.39 13.59 -17.06
N ASN A 179 -15.17 14.27 -18.20
CA ASN A 179 -15.30 13.71 -19.54
C ASN A 179 -13.94 13.50 -20.23
N ASP A 180 -12.85 13.88 -19.59
CA ASP A 180 -11.50 13.76 -20.14
C ASP A 180 -10.85 12.46 -19.68
N ILE A 181 -10.19 11.79 -20.62
CA ILE A 181 -9.39 10.59 -20.40
C ILE A 181 -7.91 10.93 -20.61
N GLU A 182 -7.01 10.10 -20.10
CA GLU A 182 -5.56 10.30 -20.25
C GLU A 182 -5.08 11.65 -19.70
N VAL A 183 -5.63 12.05 -18.57
CA VAL A 183 -5.39 13.37 -17.94
C VAL A 183 -4.02 13.48 -17.22
N GLY A 184 -3.21 12.42 -17.26
CA GLY A 184 -1.92 12.32 -16.58
C GLY A 184 -2.02 12.33 -15.07
N LYS A 185 -3.10 11.75 -14.51
CA LYS A 185 -3.39 11.74 -13.07
C LYS A 185 -3.68 10.32 -12.56
N TRP A 186 -3.47 10.11 -11.27
CA TRP A 186 -3.93 8.89 -10.59
C TRP A 186 -5.46 8.88 -10.47
N GLY A 187 -6.03 7.69 -10.57
CA GLY A 187 -7.43 7.45 -10.23
C GLY A 187 -8.44 7.78 -11.34
N LEU A 188 -9.69 7.41 -11.05
CA LEU A 188 -10.88 7.72 -11.82
C LEU A 188 -11.75 8.72 -11.04
N GLY A 189 -12.19 9.79 -11.70
CA GLY A 189 -13.09 10.78 -11.09
C GLY A 189 -14.39 10.15 -10.57
N GLY A 190 -14.81 10.54 -9.37
CA GLY A 190 -16.10 10.13 -8.79
C GLY A 190 -16.12 8.74 -8.11
N VAL A 191 -15.01 7.98 -8.10
CA VAL A 191 -14.97 6.68 -7.43
C VAL A 191 -14.67 6.79 -5.94
N THR A 192 -15.30 5.92 -5.16
CA THR A 192 -15.08 5.80 -3.71
C THR A 192 -13.93 4.84 -3.39
N GLU A 193 -13.85 3.69 -4.06
CA GLU A 193 -12.86 2.64 -3.76
C GLU A 193 -11.53 2.84 -4.48
N ARG A 194 -10.90 4.00 -4.28
CA ARG A 194 -9.73 4.47 -5.05
C ARG A 194 -8.56 3.49 -5.11
N LEU A 195 -8.32 2.72 -4.06
CA LEU A 195 -7.22 1.74 -4.01
C LEU A 195 -7.43 0.53 -4.94
N ASN A 196 -8.68 0.22 -5.27
CA ASN A 196 -9.08 -0.99 -5.99
C ASN A 196 -9.73 -0.68 -7.34
N ASP A 197 -10.40 0.46 -7.48
CA ASP A 197 -11.10 0.89 -8.68
C ASP A 197 -10.24 1.89 -9.47
N HIS A 198 -9.48 1.37 -10.43
CA HIS A 198 -8.66 2.14 -11.36
C HIS A 198 -7.67 3.10 -10.66
N ALA A 199 -6.91 2.61 -9.68
CA ALA A 199 -5.96 3.43 -8.93
C ALA A 199 -4.92 4.12 -9.85
N ALA A 200 -4.42 3.37 -10.83
CA ALA A 200 -3.56 3.81 -11.92
C ALA A 200 -4.01 3.09 -13.19
N PHE A 201 -4.30 3.81 -14.27
CA PHE A 201 -4.84 3.16 -15.46
C PHE A 201 -4.69 4.02 -16.71
N ILE A 202 -4.58 3.35 -17.86
CA ILE A 202 -4.70 3.93 -19.20
C ILE A 202 -5.87 3.21 -19.85
N LEU A 203 -6.86 3.99 -20.32
CA LEU A 203 -8.14 3.45 -20.77
C LEU A 203 -7.95 2.35 -21.81
N SER A 204 -8.51 1.17 -21.56
CA SER A 204 -8.48 0.01 -22.47
C SER A 204 -7.09 -0.57 -22.76
N HIS A 205 -6.07 -0.23 -21.97
CA HIS A 205 -4.70 -0.68 -22.19
C HIS A 205 -4.10 -1.39 -20.97
N TYR A 206 -3.81 -0.63 -19.91
CA TYR A 206 -3.10 -1.13 -18.74
C TYR A 206 -3.74 -0.55 -17.50
N HIS A 207 -4.12 -1.40 -16.55
CA HIS A 207 -4.90 -0.96 -15.41
C HIS A 207 -4.23 -1.34 -14.08
N TRP A 208 -4.77 -0.85 -12.97
CA TRP A 208 -4.62 -1.37 -11.62
C TRP A 208 -6.04 -1.44 -11.08
N VAL A 209 -6.63 -2.63 -11.10
CA VAL A 209 -8.04 -2.86 -10.76
C VAL A 209 -8.18 -4.17 -10.00
N ILE A 210 -8.95 -4.15 -8.91
CA ILE A 210 -9.32 -5.33 -8.11
C ILE A 210 -10.80 -5.21 -7.70
N LEU A 211 -11.70 -5.51 -8.65
CA LEU A 211 -13.14 -5.48 -8.46
C LEU A 211 -13.72 -6.90 -8.33
N SER A 212 -15.02 -7.04 -8.09
CA SER A 212 -15.67 -8.35 -7.90
C SER A 212 -15.56 -9.31 -9.08
N ASP A 213 -15.32 -8.81 -10.29
CA ASP A 213 -15.32 -9.56 -11.54
C ASP A 213 -14.16 -9.19 -12.48
N ARG A 214 -13.31 -8.24 -12.06
CA ARG A 214 -12.28 -7.64 -12.92
C ARG A 214 -11.01 -7.38 -12.12
N TRP A 215 -9.98 -8.17 -12.39
CA TRP A 215 -8.68 -8.11 -11.73
C TRP A 215 -7.62 -7.92 -12.80
N GLU A 216 -7.01 -6.75 -12.79
CA GLU A 216 -6.11 -6.31 -13.84
C GLU A 216 -4.91 -5.62 -13.19
N CYS A 217 -3.72 -5.93 -13.69
CA CYS A 217 -2.59 -5.06 -13.45
C CYS A 217 -1.57 -5.15 -14.57
N ASP A 218 -1.23 -3.97 -15.09
CA ASP A 218 -0.42 -3.79 -16.29
C ASP A 218 -1.01 -4.51 -17.53
N ASP A 219 -2.33 -4.66 -17.55
CA ASP A 219 -3.12 -5.27 -18.62
C ASP A 219 -4.55 -4.73 -18.66
N PHE A 220 -5.32 -5.17 -19.66
CA PHE A 220 -6.74 -4.94 -19.82
C PHE A 220 -7.41 -6.21 -20.34
N GLN A 221 -8.46 -6.69 -19.66
CA GLN A 221 -9.08 -7.99 -19.93
C GLN A 221 -8.06 -9.14 -19.96
N GLY A 222 -6.95 -8.99 -19.22
CA GLY A 222 -5.91 -9.99 -19.13
C GLY A 222 -6.30 -11.13 -18.19
N ASN A 223 -5.72 -12.29 -18.42
CA ASN A 223 -5.92 -13.43 -17.53
C ASN A 223 -5.17 -13.22 -16.21
N VAL A 224 -5.81 -13.65 -15.13
CA VAL A 224 -5.18 -13.80 -13.82
C VAL A 224 -4.78 -15.27 -13.61
N THR A 225 -3.63 -15.48 -12.99
CA THR A 225 -3.10 -16.81 -12.64
C THR A 225 -3.04 -16.95 -11.12
N ILE A 226 -3.26 -18.16 -10.61
CA ILE A 226 -3.11 -18.43 -9.17
C ILE A 226 -1.71 -17.97 -8.72
N GLY A 227 -1.66 -17.15 -7.67
CA GLY A 227 -0.44 -16.55 -7.15
C GLY A 227 -0.13 -15.15 -7.70
N ASP A 228 -0.86 -14.65 -8.70
CA ASP A 228 -0.83 -13.22 -9.04
C ASP A 228 -1.21 -12.43 -7.79
N PHE A 229 -0.50 -11.34 -7.50
CA PHE A 229 -0.76 -10.57 -6.29
C PHE A 229 -0.75 -9.07 -6.52
N TRP A 230 -1.54 -8.37 -5.72
CA TRP A 230 -1.58 -6.93 -5.59
C TRP A 230 -1.36 -6.59 -4.12
N LYS A 231 -0.33 -5.77 -3.86
CA LYS A 231 0.02 -5.34 -2.53
C LYS A 231 0.21 -3.84 -2.49
N ILE A 232 -0.28 -3.23 -1.42
CA ILE A 232 -0.07 -1.81 -1.14
C ILE A 232 0.54 -1.69 0.25
N PHE A 233 1.58 -0.87 0.34
CA PHE A 233 2.31 -0.61 1.57
C PHE A 233 2.31 0.87 1.90
N VAL A 234 2.44 1.19 3.19
CA VAL A 234 2.62 2.55 3.70
C VAL A 234 3.93 2.68 4.48
N ARG A 235 4.54 3.86 4.45
CA ARG A 235 5.70 4.24 5.26
C ARG A 235 5.65 5.69 5.70
#